data_AF-A0A0V8LY60-F1
#
_entry.id   AF-A0A0V8LY60-F1
#
_cell.length_a   1.000
_cell.length_b   1.000
_cell.length_c   1.000
_cell.angle_alpha   90.00
_cell.angle_beta   90.00
_cell.angle_gamma   90.00
#
_symmetry.space_group_name_H-M   'P 1'
#
loop_
_entity.id
_entity.type
_entity.pdbx_description
1 polymer ?
#
loop_
_entity_poly.entity_id
_entity_poly.type
_entity_poly.pdbx_seq_one_letter_code
_entity_poly.pdbx_strand_id
1 'polypeptide(L)'
;MKKFRMVIETEIEIEIEDVAFDIVNEDWKNCFFDLDGEEEIAKHIALNMVINDRKLSQLEGWYGLRGDNARITLKPDWAVPSIEEITK
;
A
#
# COMPACT_ATOMS: atom_id res chain seq x y z
N MET A 1 25.09 20.96 5.41
CA MET A 1 23.85 20.23 5.07
C MET A 1 23.44 19.45 6.30
N LYS A 2 22.25 19.71 6.86
CA LYS A 2 21.74 18.95 8.00
C LYS A 2 21.03 17.69 7.51
N LYS A 3 21.09 16.60 8.28
CA LYS A 3 20.38 15.35 7.98
C LYS A 3 19.53 14.99 9.18
N PHE A 4 18.37 14.39 8.93
CA PHE A 4 17.46 13.93 9.99
C PHE A 4 17.04 12.49 9.71
N ARG A 5 16.88 11.71 10.77
CA ARG A 5 16.18 10.41 10.76
C ARG A 5 14.84 10.61 11.44
N MET A 6 13.79 10.02 10.88
CA MET A 6 12.44 10.04 11.45
C MET A 6 11.80 8.66 11.32
N VAL A 7 10.94 8.33 12.29
CA VAL A 7 10.01 7.20 12.22
C VAL A 7 8.62 7.79 12.05
N ILE A 8 7.85 7.25 11.10
CA ILE A 8 6.47 7.64 10.83
C ILE A 8 5.62 6.40 11.04
N GLU A 9 4.56 6.54 11.82
CA GLU A 9 3.59 5.48 12.11
C GLU A 9 2.19 5.98 11.76
N THR A 10 1.34 5.09 11.26
CA THR A 10 -0.08 5.34 11.03
C THR A 10 -0.86 4.05 11.13
N GLU A 11 -2.11 4.17 11.57
CA GLU A 11 -3.12 3.13 11.40
C GLU A 11 -3.95 3.44 10.16
N ILE A 12 -4.39 2.40 9.44
CA ILE A 12 -5.29 2.51 8.30
C ILE A 12 -6.27 1.36 8.32
N GLU A 13 -7.42 1.57 7.69
CA GLU A 13 -8.39 0.51 7.40
C GLU A 13 -8.75 0.57 5.92
N ILE A 14 -8.74 -0.59 5.29
CA ILE A 14 -9.03 -0.74 3.86
C ILE A 14 -10.03 -1.87 3.68
N GLU A 15 -11.02 -1.62 2.83
CA GLU A 15 -11.92 -2.65 2.33
C GLU A 15 -11.51 -2.98 0.89
N ILE A 16 -11.36 -4.27 0.60
CA ILE A 16 -10.95 -4.79 -0.70
C ILE A 16 -11.96 -5.87 -1.10
N GLU A 17 -12.51 -5.79 -2.30
CA GLU A 17 -13.43 -6.80 -2.82
C GLU A 17 -12.67 -8.03 -3.35
N ASP A 18 -13.26 -9.22 -3.24
CA ASP A 18 -12.69 -10.52 -3.64
C ASP A 18 -12.09 -10.51 -5.06
N VAL A 19 -12.73 -9.79 -5.98
CA VAL A 19 -12.26 -9.67 -7.38
C VAL A 19 -10.84 -9.09 -7.51
N ALA A 20 -10.39 -8.29 -6.53
CA ALA A 20 -9.03 -7.77 -6.51
C ALA A 20 -7.99 -8.82 -6.08
N PHE A 21 -8.39 -9.85 -5.33
CA PHE A 21 -7.53 -10.99 -4.98
C PHE A 21 -7.47 -12.01 -6.11
N ASP A 22 -8.58 -12.17 -6.85
CA ASP A 22 -8.73 -13.16 -7.92
C ASP A 22 -8.00 -12.78 -9.22
N ILE A 23 -7.87 -11.48 -9.52
CA ILE A 23 -7.35 -11.02 -10.82
C ILE A 23 -5.85 -11.26 -10.98
N VAL A 24 -5.12 -11.33 -9.87
CA VAL A 24 -3.67 -11.49 -9.88
C VAL A 24 -3.36 -12.98 -9.95
N ASN A 25 -2.91 -13.47 -11.10
CA ASN A 25 -2.52 -14.88 -11.22
C ASN A 25 -1.19 -15.16 -10.52
N GLU A 26 -0.96 -16.40 -10.06
CA GLU A 26 0.24 -16.81 -9.31
C GLU A 26 1.55 -16.49 -10.05
N ASP A 27 1.55 -16.64 -11.39
CA ASP A 27 2.72 -16.34 -12.20
C ASP A 27 3.07 -14.84 -12.20
N TRP A 28 2.07 -13.95 -12.27
CA TRP A 28 2.30 -12.50 -12.23
C TRP A 28 2.67 -12.05 -10.83
N LYS A 29 2.00 -12.59 -9.79
CA LYS A 29 2.28 -12.33 -8.37
C LYS A 29 3.77 -12.42 -8.11
N ASN A 30 4.41 -13.51 -8.54
CA ASN A 30 5.77 -13.88 -8.18
C ASN A 30 6.84 -13.36 -9.16
N CYS A 31 6.46 -12.97 -10.38
CA CYS A 31 7.41 -12.42 -11.35
C CYS A 31 7.85 -10.98 -11.03
N PHE A 32 6.95 -10.19 -10.45
CA PHE A 32 7.19 -8.77 -10.20
C PHE A 32 7.22 -8.42 -8.71
N PHE A 33 6.44 -9.13 -7.91
CA PHE A 33 6.30 -8.90 -6.48
C PHE A 33 6.37 -10.25 -5.75
N ASP A 34 6.27 -10.23 -4.43
CA ASP A 34 6.21 -11.45 -3.62
C ASP A 34 4.83 -11.48 -2.95
N LEU A 35 3.81 -11.85 -3.73
CA LEU A 35 2.39 -11.74 -3.35
C LEU A 35 1.81 -13.12 -3.08
N ASP A 36 2.43 -13.84 -2.14
CA ASP A 36 2.13 -15.25 -1.82
C ASP A 36 0.80 -15.47 -1.07
N GLY A 37 0.01 -14.42 -0.82
CA GLY A 37 -1.23 -14.51 -0.06
C GLY A 37 -2.08 -13.25 -0.09
N GLU A 38 -3.28 -13.35 0.47
CA GLU A 38 -4.20 -12.20 0.62
C GLU A 38 -3.59 -11.09 1.47
N GLU A 39 -2.77 -11.43 2.47
CA GLU A 39 -2.11 -10.44 3.34
C GLU A 39 -1.11 -9.58 2.56
N GLU A 40 -0.28 -10.20 1.71
CA GLU A 40 0.71 -9.53 0.88
C GLU A 40 0.04 -8.65 -0.18
N ILE A 41 -1.04 -9.16 -0.79
CA ILE A 41 -1.88 -8.40 -1.73
C ILE A 41 -2.49 -7.18 -1.04
N ALA A 42 -3.08 -7.36 0.14
CA ALA A 42 -3.68 -6.28 0.90
C ALA A 42 -2.63 -5.22 1.28
N LYS A 43 -1.44 -5.64 1.74
CA LYS A 43 -0.32 -4.73 2.02
C LYS A 43 0.11 -3.95 0.78
N HIS A 44 0.22 -4.61 -0.36
CA HIS A 44 0.65 -3.96 -1.60
C HIS A 44 -0.36 -2.92 -2.10
N ILE A 45 -1.65 -3.28 -2.08
CA ILE A 45 -2.75 -2.38 -2.43
C ILE A 45 -2.77 -1.21 -1.45
N ALA A 46 -2.77 -1.48 -0.14
CA ALA A 46 -2.83 -0.46 0.90
C ALA A 46 -1.65 0.52 0.80
N LEU A 47 -0.41 0.03 0.66
CA LEU A 47 0.76 0.88 0.55
C LEU A 47 0.66 1.82 -0.65
N ASN A 48 0.23 1.32 -1.81
CA ASN A 48 0.10 2.18 -2.99
C ASN A 48 -1.08 3.15 -2.89
N MET A 49 -2.20 2.74 -2.31
CA MET A 49 -3.36 3.61 -2.18
C MET A 49 -3.16 4.70 -1.12
N VAL A 50 -2.48 4.37 -0.02
CA VAL A 50 -2.31 5.25 1.14
C VAL A 50 -1.06 6.11 1.02
N ILE A 51 0.09 5.51 0.66
CA ILE A 51 1.38 6.22 0.63
C ILE A 51 1.57 6.91 -0.72
N ASN A 52 1.25 6.22 -1.82
CA ASN A 52 1.52 6.70 -3.18
C ASN A 52 0.33 7.45 -3.81
N ASP A 53 -0.78 7.64 -3.07
CA ASP A 53 -2.02 8.30 -3.53
C ASP A 53 -2.52 7.76 -4.88
N ARG A 54 -2.49 6.42 -5.03
CA ARG A 54 -2.95 5.74 -6.25
C ARG A 54 -4.33 5.14 -6.06
N LYS A 55 -5.08 5.02 -7.15
CA LYS A 55 -6.28 4.19 -7.21
C LYS A 55 -5.90 2.76 -7.57
N LEU A 56 -6.71 1.78 -7.16
CA LEU A 56 -6.52 0.38 -7.52
C LEU A 56 -6.34 0.18 -9.03
N SER A 57 -7.16 0.87 -9.84
CA SER A 57 -7.11 0.80 -11.31
C SER A 57 -5.81 1.32 -11.93
N GLN A 58 -4.95 1.96 -11.14
CA GLN A 58 -3.64 2.48 -11.55
C GLN A 58 -2.49 1.56 -11.12
N LEU A 59 -2.77 0.49 -10.37
CA LEU A 59 -1.78 -0.47 -9.94
C LEU A 59 -1.57 -1.51 -11.03
N GLU A 60 -0.31 -1.79 -11.36
CA GLU A 60 0.03 -2.91 -12.24
C GLU A 60 -0.48 -4.21 -11.59
N GLY A 61 -1.11 -5.09 -12.36
CA GLY A 61 -1.79 -6.29 -11.84
C GLY A 61 -3.29 -6.12 -11.57
N TRP A 62 -3.75 -4.87 -11.39
CA TRP A 62 -5.18 -4.54 -11.18
C TRP A 62 -5.73 -3.60 -12.27
N TYR A 63 -4.99 -3.45 -13.37
CA TYR A 63 -5.41 -2.67 -14.52
C TYR A 63 -6.68 -3.26 -15.13
N GLY A 64 -7.79 -2.51 -15.04
CA GLY A 64 -9.10 -2.95 -15.52
C GLY A 64 -10.15 -3.12 -14.42
N LEU A 65 -9.74 -3.19 -13.15
CA LEU A 65 -10.67 -3.06 -12.03
C LEU A 65 -11.13 -1.61 -11.88
N ARG A 66 -12.31 -1.45 -11.29
CA ARG A 66 -12.84 -0.14 -10.95
C ARG A 66 -12.13 0.36 -9.70
N GLY A 67 -11.97 1.68 -9.61
CA GLY A 67 -11.25 2.29 -8.48
C GLY A 67 -11.94 2.11 -7.12
N ASP A 68 -13.20 1.67 -7.10
CA ASP A 68 -14.02 1.40 -5.91
C ASP A 68 -14.00 -0.07 -5.45
N ASN A 69 -13.37 -0.99 -6.21
CA ASN A 69 -13.12 -2.37 -5.74
C ASN A 69 -12.12 -2.44 -4.57
N ALA A 70 -11.47 -1.33 -4.23
CA ALA A 70 -10.78 -1.13 -2.96
C ALA A 70 -10.99 0.30 -2.47
N ARG A 71 -11.16 0.51 -1.17
CA ARG A 71 -11.32 1.85 -0.58
C ARG A 71 -10.72 1.94 0.81
N ILE A 72 -10.16 3.11 1.10
CA ILE A 72 -9.68 3.46 2.44
C ILE A 72 -10.89 3.90 3.28
N THR A 73 -11.20 3.15 4.34
CA THR A 73 -12.32 3.44 5.26
C THR A 73 -11.86 4.25 6.46
N LEU A 74 -10.61 4.06 6.91
CA LEU A 74 -9.94 4.91 7.88
C LEU A 74 -8.69 5.51 7.24
N LYS A 75 -8.69 6.83 7.07
CA LYS A 75 -7.55 7.57 6.51
C LYS A 75 -6.38 7.54 7.48
N PRO A 76 -5.13 7.53 6.97
CA PRO A 76 -3.94 7.58 7.81
C PRO A 76 -3.92 8.86 8.65
N ASP A 77 -3.68 8.71 9.94
CA ASP A 77 -3.30 9.79 10.86
C ASP A 77 -1.80 9.69 11.13
N TRP A 78 -1.03 10.45 10.36
CA TRP A 78 0.43 10.36 10.38
C TRP A 78 1.00 10.86 11.70
N ALA A 79 1.46 9.94 12.54
CA ALA A 79 2.22 10.25 13.74
C ALA A 79 3.73 10.22 13.45
N VAL A 80 4.46 11.20 14.00
CA VAL A 80 5.93 11.24 13.97
C VAL A 80 6.45 11.02 15.39
N PRO A 81 6.53 9.76 15.86
CA PRO A 81 6.95 9.46 17.23
C PRO A 81 8.40 9.84 17.52
N SER A 82 9.27 9.89 16.51
CA SER A 82 10.68 10.28 16.71
C SER A 82 11.26 11.05 15.53
N ILE A 83 12.13 12.01 15.86
CA ILE A 83 12.97 12.75 14.91
C ILE A 83 14.33 13.05 15.57
N GLU A 84 15.41 12.78 14.85
CA GLU A 84 16.80 12.95 15.32
C GLU A 84 17.64 13.66 14.24
N GLU A 85 18.38 14.71 14.61
CA GLU A 85 19.40 15.30 13.72
C GLU A 85 20.63 14.39 13.69
N ILE A 86 20.94 13.86 12.50
CA ILE A 86 22.16 13.06 12.30
C ILE A 86 23.32 14.03 12.07
N THR A 87 24.06 14.29 13.15
CA THR A 87 25.33 15.02 13.09
C THR A 87 26.37 14.13 12.42
N LYS A 88 27.01 14.63 11.36
CA LYS A 88 28.04 13.89 10.62
C LYS A 88 29.40 14.07 11.26
#